data_AF-A0A5C7PU80-F1
#
_entry.id   AF-A0A5C7PU80-F1
#
_cell.length_a   1.000
_cell.length_b   1.000
_cell.length_c   1.000
_cell.angle_alpha   90.00
_cell.angle_beta   90.00
_cell.angle_gamma   90.00
#
_symmetry.space_group_name_H-M   'P 1'
#
loop_
_entity.id
_entity.type
_entity.pdbx_description
1 polymer ?
#
loop_
_entity_poly.entity_id
_entity_poly.type
_entity_poly.pdbx_seq_one_letter_code
_entity_poly.pdbx_strand_id
1 'polypeptide(L)'
;MADFLDATLERVSEIRNAETPGVYIKQRVAAAAEQLSNAARIQGTIEIANEALCKLASILYERVEGQPVNVDSRTYRLLVPAPWGDSGYSKWGMRAVEARILRSILMTRARSNTQSLFDYADRRWFLNVVIYKNSGAALTHLRENPITAREWVRHSNAWHDRELHRWNAKHKSS
;
A
#
# COMPACT_ATOMS: atom_id res chain seq x y z
N MET A 1 18.68 -40.61 -41.71
CA MET A 1 17.70 -40.12 -40.71
C MET A 1 18.13 -40.35 -39.26
N ALA A 2 19.11 -41.24 -38.97
CA ALA A 2 19.66 -41.39 -37.61
C ALA A 2 20.56 -40.20 -37.19
N ASP A 3 21.40 -39.68 -38.09
CA ASP A 3 22.34 -38.58 -37.80
C ASP A 3 21.71 -37.26 -37.35
N PHE A 4 20.47 -36.96 -37.76
CA PHE A 4 19.83 -35.71 -37.37
C PHE A 4 19.31 -35.77 -35.93
N LEU A 5 18.84 -36.94 -35.49
CA LEU A 5 18.36 -37.14 -34.12
C LEU A 5 19.54 -37.14 -33.13
N ASP A 6 20.64 -37.83 -33.47
CA ASP A 6 21.85 -37.86 -32.64
C ASP A 6 22.50 -36.47 -32.53
N ALA A 7 22.61 -35.73 -33.64
CA ALA A 7 23.12 -34.36 -33.60
C ALA A 7 22.22 -33.41 -32.79
N THR A 8 20.89 -33.61 -32.78
CA THR A 8 20.00 -32.84 -31.89
C THR A 8 20.09 -33.26 -30.43
N LEU A 9 20.29 -34.55 -30.14
CA LEU A 9 20.46 -35.05 -28.78
C LEU A 9 21.81 -34.62 -28.18
N GLU A 10 22.88 -34.63 -28.98
CA GLU A 10 24.18 -34.09 -28.59
C GLU A 10 24.08 -32.59 -28.28
N ARG A 11 23.43 -31.81 -29.15
CA ARG A 11 23.24 -30.36 -28.93
C ARG A 11 22.38 -30.04 -27.70
N VAL A 12 21.37 -30.85 -27.42
CA VAL A 12 20.56 -30.75 -26.19
C VAL A 12 21.36 -31.15 -24.94
N SER A 13 22.30 -32.10 -25.07
CA SER A 13 23.19 -32.50 -23.98
C SER A 13 24.30 -31.48 -23.71
N GLU A 14 24.83 -30.82 -24.74
CA GLU A 14 25.80 -29.73 -24.63
C GLU A 14 25.18 -28.48 -23.99
N ILE A 15 23.92 -28.14 -24.30
CA ILE A 15 23.18 -27.06 -23.64
C ILE A 15 22.93 -27.37 -22.15
N ARG A 16 22.79 -28.65 -21.79
CA ARG A 16 22.67 -29.07 -20.38
C ARG A 16 24.01 -29.08 -19.64
N ASN A 17 25.12 -29.26 -20.35
CA ASN A 17 26.47 -29.40 -19.78
C ASN A 17 27.30 -28.11 -19.82
N ALA A 18 26.86 -27.06 -20.51
CA ALA A 18 27.45 -25.73 -20.42
C ALA A 18 27.28 -25.16 -18.99
N GLU A 19 28.34 -25.25 -18.19
CA GLU A 19 28.51 -24.67 -16.86
C GLU A 19 28.15 -23.18 -16.91
N THR A 20 26.97 -22.71 -16.51
CA THR A 20 26.40 -22.49 -15.17
C THR A 20 24.98 -21.90 -15.42
N PRO A 21 24.02 -21.73 -14.47
CA PRO A 21 24.09 -21.97 -13.02
C PRO A 21 22.73 -22.49 -12.46
N GLY A 22 22.60 -23.77 -12.09
CA GLY A 22 21.37 -24.27 -11.44
C GLY A 22 20.97 -23.48 -10.19
N VAL A 23 21.94 -22.85 -9.51
CA VAL A 23 21.73 -21.91 -8.41
C VAL A 23 21.15 -20.57 -8.87
N TYR A 24 21.62 -20.01 -9.98
CA TYR A 24 21.12 -18.73 -10.54
C TYR A 24 19.75 -18.89 -11.20
N ILE A 25 19.47 -20.02 -11.84
CA ILE A 25 18.13 -20.35 -12.34
C ILE A 25 17.18 -20.48 -11.14
N LYS A 26 17.57 -21.17 -10.06
CA LYS A 26 16.78 -21.23 -8.82
C LYS A 26 16.60 -19.86 -8.18
N GLN A 27 17.63 -19.02 -8.12
CA GLN A 27 17.55 -17.64 -7.61
C GLN A 27 16.64 -16.76 -8.47
N ARG A 28 16.69 -16.88 -9.80
CA ARG A 28 15.81 -16.15 -10.72
C ARG A 28 14.37 -16.63 -10.65
N VAL A 29 14.14 -17.94 -10.55
CA VAL A 29 12.80 -18.51 -10.36
C VAL A 29 12.24 -18.15 -8.99
N ALA A 30 13.07 -18.15 -7.93
CA ALA A 30 12.67 -17.68 -6.60
C ALA A 30 12.35 -16.18 -6.61
N ALA A 31 13.18 -15.34 -7.22
CA ALA A 31 12.92 -13.90 -7.37
C ALA A 31 11.66 -13.61 -8.22
N ALA A 32 11.42 -14.39 -9.28
CA ALA A 32 10.19 -14.32 -10.07
C ALA A 32 8.98 -14.80 -9.26
N ALA A 33 9.11 -15.86 -8.46
CA ALA A 33 8.07 -16.35 -7.57
C ALA A 33 7.78 -15.36 -6.43
N GLU A 34 8.77 -14.65 -5.92
CA GLU A 34 8.60 -13.53 -4.98
C GLU A 34 7.85 -12.37 -5.65
N GLN A 35 8.18 -12.02 -6.90
CA GLN A 35 7.42 -11.03 -7.67
C GLN A 35 5.99 -11.46 -8.00
N LEU A 36 5.74 -12.76 -8.15
CA LEU A 36 4.42 -13.37 -8.35
C LEU A 36 3.67 -13.66 -7.03
N SER A 37 4.37 -13.59 -5.90
CA SER A 37 3.78 -13.87 -4.58
C SER A 37 2.85 -12.73 -4.19
N ASN A 38 1.57 -13.06 -4.04
CA ASN A 38 0.59 -12.13 -3.51
C ASN A 38 1.00 -11.61 -2.12
N ALA A 39 1.72 -12.40 -1.33
CA ALA A 39 2.20 -11.98 -0.02
C ALA A 39 3.27 -10.88 -0.14
N ALA A 40 4.26 -11.03 -1.02
CA ALA A 40 5.30 -10.02 -1.25
C ALA A 40 4.70 -8.73 -1.84
N ARG A 41 3.75 -8.85 -2.78
CA ARG A 41 3.02 -7.71 -3.33
C ARG A 41 2.25 -6.95 -2.25
N ILE A 42 1.53 -7.66 -1.38
CA ILE A 42 0.79 -7.06 -0.27
C ILE A 42 1.74 -6.36 0.69
N GLN A 43 2.85 -7.01 1.05
CA GLN A 43 3.86 -6.46 1.95
C GLN A 43 4.46 -5.16 1.39
N GLY A 44 4.87 -5.14 0.12
CA GLY A 44 5.36 -3.93 -0.53
C GLY A 44 4.31 -2.80 -0.58
N THR A 45 3.02 -3.15 -0.75
CA THR A 45 1.93 -2.15 -0.71
C THR A 45 1.77 -1.54 0.68
N ILE A 46 1.90 -2.35 1.73
CA ILE A 46 1.84 -1.90 3.13
C ILE A 46 3.00 -0.97 3.43
N GLU A 47 4.20 -1.28 2.95
CA GLU A 47 5.39 -0.44 3.10
C GLU A 47 5.21 0.92 2.42
N ILE A 48 4.70 0.93 1.17
CA ILE A 48 4.36 2.17 0.46
C ILE A 48 3.32 2.98 1.25
N ALA A 49 2.28 2.33 1.78
CA ALA A 49 1.26 3.00 2.56
C ALA A 49 1.85 3.64 3.83
N ASN A 50 2.64 2.90 4.60
CA ASN A 50 3.29 3.40 5.82
C ASN A 50 4.24 4.56 5.53
N GLU A 51 5.05 4.46 4.48
CA GLU A 51 5.95 5.54 4.07
C GLU A 51 5.17 6.79 3.61
N ALA A 52 4.08 6.59 2.87
CA ALA A 52 3.19 7.69 2.46
C ALA A 52 2.55 8.39 3.67
N LEU A 53 2.15 7.65 4.71
CA LEU A 53 1.63 8.24 5.95
C LEU A 53 2.69 9.08 6.66
N CYS A 54 3.92 8.57 6.79
CA CYS A 54 5.03 9.29 7.40
C CYS A 54 5.38 10.58 6.65
N LYS A 55 5.51 10.49 5.31
CA LYS A 55 5.79 11.66 4.46
C LYS A 55 4.66 12.68 4.52
N LEU A 56 3.41 12.24 4.47
CA LEU A 56 2.26 13.13 4.63
C LEU A 56 2.33 13.83 5.99
N ALA A 57 2.56 13.09 7.08
CA ALA A 57 2.66 13.68 8.41
C ALA A 57 3.71 14.80 8.44
N SER A 58 4.92 14.58 7.91
CA SER A 58 5.95 15.62 7.82
C SER A 58 5.45 16.88 7.09
N ILE A 59 4.81 16.71 5.92
CA ILE A 59 4.28 17.81 5.11
C ILE A 59 3.19 18.58 5.87
N LEU A 60 2.29 17.90 6.60
CA LEU A 60 1.18 18.56 7.29
C LEU A 60 1.61 19.54 8.40
N TYR A 61 2.81 19.39 8.95
CA TYR A 61 3.37 20.30 9.97
C TYR A 61 4.21 21.44 9.38
N GLU A 62 4.38 21.53 8.07
CA GLU A 62 5.07 22.65 7.43
C GLU A 62 4.38 23.98 7.75
N ARG A 63 5.20 25.00 7.95
CA ARG A 63 4.75 26.36 8.26
C ARG A 63 5.46 27.37 7.37
N VAL A 64 4.72 28.41 6.99
CA VAL A 64 5.25 29.61 6.33
C VAL A 64 4.85 30.80 7.20
N GLU A 65 5.82 31.62 7.60
CA GLU A 65 5.60 32.75 8.51
C GLU A 65 4.87 32.36 9.81
N GLY A 66 5.18 31.15 10.32
CA GLY A 66 4.58 30.61 11.54
C GLY A 66 3.17 30.04 11.38
N GLN A 67 2.54 30.17 10.21
CA GLN A 67 1.21 29.64 9.93
C GLN A 67 1.26 28.27 9.25
N PRO A 68 0.37 27.31 9.60
CA PRO A 68 0.28 26.05 8.89
C PRO A 68 -0.21 26.28 7.46
N VAL A 69 0.44 25.63 6.49
CA VAL A 69 0.10 25.79 5.06
C VAL A 69 -0.64 24.59 4.48
N ASN A 70 -0.44 23.40 5.06
CA ASN A 70 -1.01 22.15 4.55
C ASN A 70 -2.23 21.65 5.34
N VAL A 71 -2.57 22.36 6.43
CA VAL A 71 -3.79 22.17 7.22
C VAL A 71 -4.46 23.51 7.47
N ASP A 72 -5.79 23.50 7.57
CA ASP A 72 -6.57 24.66 7.96
C ASP A 72 -6.18 25.11 9.38
N SER A 73 -5.86 26.39 9.58
CA SER A 73 -5.31 26.89 10.84
C SER A 73 -6.27 26.86 12.02
N ARG A 74 -7.59 26.79 11.75
CA ARG A 74 -8.63 26.78 12.79
C ARG A 74 -9.10 25.38 13.11
N THR A 75 -9.30 24.57 12.06
CA THR A 75 -9.94 23.25 12.16
C THR A 75 -8.96 22.10 12.02
N TYR A 76 -7.74 22.35 11.53
CA TYR A 76 -6.73 21.33 11.21
C TYR A 76 -7.18 20.33 10.16
N ARG A 77 -8.17 20.70 9.34
CA ARG A 77 -8.57 19.95 8.15
C ARG A 77 -7.40 19.88 7.17
N LEU A 78 -7.16 18.70 6.61
CA LEU A 78 -6.17 18.52 5.56
C LEU A 78 -6.54 19.37 4.32
N LEU A 79 -5.57 20.16 3.84
CA LEU A 79 -5.71 20.97 2.62
C LEU A 79 -5.04 20.30 1.41
N VAL A 80 -4.13 19.37 1.65
CA VAL A 80 -3.41 18.63 0.62
C VAL A 80 -4.07 17.27 0.31
N PRO A 81 -3.92 16.72 -0.91
CA PRO A 81 -4.43 15.40 -1.25
C PRO A 81 -3.75 14.28 -0.45
N ALA A 82 -4.55 13.55 0.34
CA ALA A 82 -4.07 12.40 1.12
C ALA A 82 -3.88 11.13 0.26
N PRO A 83 -2.98 10.19 0.63
CA PRO A 83 -2.74 8.94 -0.10
C PRO A 83 -3.97 8.05 -0.25
N TRP A 84 -4.90 8.16 0.70
CA TRP A 84 -6.17 7.42 0.71
C TRP A 84 -7.35 8.21 0.10
N GLY A 85 -7.08 9.37 -0.51
CA GLY A 85 -8.06 10.22 -1.17
C GLY A 85 -8.10 10.00 -2.68
N ASP A 86 -9.27 10.22 -3.29
CA ASP A 86 -9.49 9.99 -4.73
C ASP A 86 -8.59 10.86 -5.64
N SER A 87 -8.16 12.03 -5.17
CA SER A 87 -7.27 12.95 -5.89
C SER A 87 -5.79 12.81 -5.52
N GLY A 88 -5.46 11.98 -4.53
CA GLY A 88 -4.11 11.87 -3.99
C GLY A 88 -3.40 10.57 -4.33
N TYR A 89 -4.10 9.44 -4.38
CA TYR A 89 -3.48 8.10 -4.37
C TYR A 89 -2.33 7.91 -5.38
N SER A 90 -2.49 8.39 -6.62
CA SER A 90 -1.49 8.22 -7.67
C SER A 90 -0.21 9.01 -7.40
N LYS A 91 -0.31 10.19 -6.78
CA LYS A 91 0.84 11.02 -6.38
C LYS A 91 1.68 10.36 -5.28
N TRP A 92 1.07 9.47 -4.52
CA TRP A 92 1.70 8.72 -3.45
C TRP A 92 2.14 7.31 -3.88
N GLY A 93 2.08 6.99 -5.17
CA GLY A 93 2.50 5.69 -5.72
C GLY A 93 1.52 4.54 -5.41
N MET A 94 0.29 4.85 -4.98
CA MET A 94 -0.72 3.85 -4.67
C MET A 94 -1.65 3.61 -5.85
N ARG A 95 -2.31 2.45 -5.89
CA ARG A 95 -3.47 2.17 -6.75
C ARG A 95 -4.76 2.59 -6.07
N ALA A 96 -5.81 2.83 -6.85
CA ALA A 96 -7.10 3.27 -6.33
C ALA A 96 -7.72 2.29 -5.32
N VAL A 97 -7.55 0.97 -5.51
CA VAL A 97 -8.04 -0.04 -4.57
C VAL A 97 -7.26 0.01 -3.25
N GLU A 98 -5.93 0.17 -3.32
CA GLU A 98 -5.05 0.24 -2.15
C GLU A 98 -5.37 1.48 -1.30
N ALA A 99 -5.62 2.61 -1.96
CA ALA A 99 -6.07 3.84 -1.29
C ALA A 99 -7.41 3.65 -0.58
N ARG A 100 -8.36 2.92 -1.18
CA ARG A 100 -9.65 2.60 -0.54
C ARG A 100 -9.51 1.67 0.66
N ILE A 101 -8.62 0.68 0.57
CA ILE A 101 -8.27 -0.21 1.69
C ILE A 101 -7.66 0.62 2.83
N LEU A 102 -6.64 1.43 2.53
CA LEU A 102 -6.00 2.32 3.50
C LEU A 102 -7.01 3.27 4.15
N ARG A 103 -7.88 3.89 3.35
CA ARG A 103 -8.98 4.75 3.84
C ARG A 103 -9.83 3.99 4.85
N SER A 104 -10.21 2.75 4.53
CA SER A 104 -11.05 1.94 5.41
C SER A 104 -10.36 1.63 6.74
N ILE A 105 -9.05 1.36 6.74
CA ILE A 105 -8.27 1.12 7.96
C ILE A 105 -8.23 2.39 8.81
N LEU A 106 -7.88 3.53 8.22
CA LEU A 106 -7.81 4.81 8.92
C LEU A 106 -9.17 5.25 9.48
N MET A 107 -10.26 5.01 8.75
CA MET A 107 -11.61 5.31 9.25
C MET A 107 -11.97 4.43 10.45
N THR A 108 -11.56 3.16 10.44
CA THR A 108 -11.73 2.29 11.62
C THR A 108 -10.90 2.80 12.80
N ARG A 109 -9.63 3.16 12.57
CA ARG A 109 -8.77 3.73 13.61
C ARG A 109 -9.34 5.02 14.21
N ALA A 110 -9.81 5.95 13.38
CA ALA A 110 -10.43 7.20 13.82
C ALA A 110 -11.67 6.97 14.69
N ARG A 111 -12.48 5.96 14.37
CA ARG A 111 -13.69 5.61 15.15
C ARG A 111 -13.39 4.91 16.46
N SER A 112 -12.37 4.05 16.50
CA SER A 112 -12.10 3.19 17.65
C SER A 112 -11.03 3.74 18.59
N ASN A 113 -10.22 4.69 18.14
CA ASN A 113 -9.08 5.20 18.88
C ASN A 113 -9.02 6.73 18.80
N THR A 114 -9.27 7.39 19.94
CA THR A 114 -9.16 8.84 20.09
C THR A 114 -7.73 9.36 19.91
N GLN A 115 -6.74 8.47 19.99
CA GLN A 115 -5.33 8.73 19.69
C GLN A 115 -4.96 8.46 18.22
N SER A 116 -5.92 8.38 17.30
CA SER A 116 -5.55 8.32 15.89
C SER A 116 -4.96 9.66 15.43
N LEU A 117 -3.85 9.61 14.68
CA LEU A 117 -3.26 10.81 14.07
C LEU A 117 -4.19 11.51 13.08
N PHE A 118 -4.99 10.73 12.34
CA PHE A 118 -5.93 11.23 11.35
C PHE A 118 -7.36 10.99 11.81
N ASP A 119 -8.10 12.06 12.06
CA ASP A 119 -9.51 11.99 12.43
C ASP A 119 -10.41 12.19 11.20
N TYR A 120 -11.61 11.60 11.25
CA TYR A 120 -12.59 11.65 10.18
C TYR A 120 -13.96 12.10 10.68
N ALA A 121 -14.30 13.36 10.40
CA ALA A 121 -15.58 13.99 10.73
C ALA A 121 -16.13 14.75 9.51
N ASP A 122 -17.44 14.93 9.40
CA ASP A 122 -18.07 15.71 8.31
C ASP A 122 -17.56 15.40 6.90
N ARG A 123 -17.31 14.11 6.66
CA ARG A 123 -16.76 13.55 5.43
C ARG A 123 -15.35 14.03 5.05
N ARG A 124 -14.63 14.68 5.96
CA ARG A 124 -13.32 15.30 5.79
C ARG A 124 -12.30 14.70 6.75
N TRP A 125 -11.02 14.85 6.42
CA TRP A 125 -9.91 14.39 7.23
C TRP A 125 -9.27 15.55 7.98
N PHE A 126 -8.92 15.31 9.24
CA PHE A 126 -8.31 16.29 10.13
C PHE A 126 -7.05 15.70 10.76
N LEU A 127 -6.07 16.57 11.03
CA LEU A 127 -4.88 16.24 11.77
C LEU A 127 -5.15 16.40 13.27
N ASN A 128 -4.88 15.35 14.06
CA ASN A 128 -5.08 15.39 15.51
C ASN A 128 -3.93 16.14 16.22
N VAL A 129 -3.93 17.47 16.09
CA VAL A 129 -2.93 18.33 16.72
C VAL A 129 -3.12 18.49 18.23
N VAL A 130 -4.27 18.04 18.77
CA VAL A 130 -4.51 18.06 20.21
C VAL A 130 -3.51 17.14 20.90
N ILE A 131 -3.29 15.95 20.34
CA ILE A 131 -2.35 14.95 20.84
C ILE A 131 -0.96 15.15 20.22
N TYR A 132 -0.88 15.33 18.90
CA TYR A 132 0.39 15.40 18.18
C TYR A 132 0.77 16.86 17.89
N LYS A 133 1.54 17.48 18.79
CA LYS A 133 1.87 18.92 18.69
C LYS A 133 2.89 19.26 17.59
N ASN A 134 3.66 18.29 17.14
CA ASN A 134 4.73 18.48 16.15
C ASN A 134 4.90 17.22 15.29
N SER A 135 5.65 17.37 14.19
CA SER A 135 5.95 16.29 13.26
C SER A 135 6.67 15.12 13.93
N GLY A 136 7.58 15.38 14.86
CA GLY A 136 8.29 14.32 15.60
C GLY A 136 7.35 13.37 16.33
N ALA A 137 6.40 13.92 17.09
CA ALA A 137 5.39 13.13 17.81
C ALA A 137 4.49 12.33 16.86
N ALA A 138 4.08 12.93 15.74
CA ALA A 138 3.28 12.25 14.71
C ALA A 138 4.05 11.10 14.05
N LEU A 139 5.32 11.32 13.70
CA LEU A 139 6.19 10.30 13.09
C LEU A 139 6.47 9.15 14.06
N THR A 140 6.73 9.43 15.34
CA THR A 140 6.89 8.40 16.37
C THR A 140 5.64 7.54 16.46
N HIS A 141 4.46 8.16 16.54
CA HIS A 141 3.21 7.42 16.60
C HIS A 141 2.98 6.51 15.38
N LEU A 142 3.24 7.00 14.17
CA LEU A 142 3.09 6.21 12.95
C LEU A 142 4.08 5.03 12.88
N ARG A 143 5.30 5.20 13.38
CA ARG A 143 6.30 4.13 13.46
C ARG A 143 5.98 3.08 14.51
N GLU A 144 5.40 3.49 15.64
CA GLU A 144 4.95 2.59 16.70
C GLU A 144 3.64 1.88 16.34
N ASN A 145 2.82 2.49 15.49
CA ASN A 145 1.51 1.99 15.09
C ASN A 145 1.39 1.88 13.57
N PRO A 146 2.29 1.14 12.89
CA PRO A 146 2.25 1.02 11.44
C PRO A 146 0.97 0.29 11.01
N ILE A 147 0.58 0.48 9.74
CA ILE A 147 -0.42 -0.38 9.12
C ILE A 147 0.16 -1.79 9.05
N THR A 148 -0.56 -2.74 9.63
CA THR A 148 -0.13 -4.14 9.72
C THR A 148 -0.73 -4.98 8.58
N ALA A 149 -0.07 -6.10 8.25
CA ALA A 149 -0.64 -7.09 7.32
C ALA A 149 -2.00 -7.61 7.78
N ARG A 150 -2.20 -7.77 9.09
CA ARG A 150 -3.49 -8.18 9.67
C ARG A 150 -4.60 -7.17 9.38
N GLU A 151 -4.35 -5.89 9.55
CA GLU A 151 -5.31 -4.84 9.17
C GLU A 151 -5.55 -4.83 7.68
N TRP A 152 -4.48 -4.87 6.88
CA TRP A 152 -4.57 -4.83 5.43
C TRP A 152 -5.43 -5.96 4.86
N VAL A 153 -5.14 -7.21 5.24
CA VAL A 153 -5.87 -8.39 4.75
C VAL A 153 -7.33 -8.34 5.15
N ARG A 154 -7.64 -7.99 6.41
CA ARG A 154 -9.03 -7.85 6.89
C ARG A 154 -9.83 -6.86 6.05
N HIS A 155 -9.27 -5.66 5.80
CA HIS A 155 -9.96 -4.62 5.03
C HIS A 155 -9.99 -4.92 3.53
N SER A 156 -8.95 -5.57 3.01
CA SER A 156 -8.89 -6.08 1.64
C SER A 156 -10.00 -7.11 1.40
N ASN A 157 -10.13 -8.13 2.25
CA ASN A 157 -11.16 -9.16 2.09
C ASN A 157 -12.57 -8.55 2.14
N ALA A 158 -12.83 -7.68 3.12
CA ALA A 158 -14.11 -6.97 3.21
C ALA A 158 -14.39 -6.06 1.99
N TRP A 159 -13.36 -5.55 1.32
CA TRP A 159 -13.53 -4.83 0.05
C TRP A 159 -13.91 -5.79 -1.08
N HIS A 160 -13.20 -6.90 -1.24
CA HIS A 160 -13.51 -7.92 -2.26
C HIS A 160 -14.93 -8.48 -2.10
N ASP A 161 -15.35 -8.79 -0.88
CA ASP A 161 -16.70 -9.29 -0.59
C ASP A 161 -17.78 -8.30 -1.05
N ARG A 162 -17.58 -7.00 -0.79
CA ARG A 162 -18.51 -5.94 -1.21
C ARG A 162 -18.57 -5.80 -2.72
N GLU A 163 -17.43 -5.89 -3.42
CA GLU A 163 -17.39 -5.84 -4.87
C GLU A 163 -18.06 -7.06 -5.51
N LEU A 164 -17.84 -8.26 -4.94
CA LEU A 164 -18.51 -9.47 -5.38
C LEU A 164 -20.03 -9.38 -5.23
N HIS A 165 -20.52 -8.85 -4.09
CA HIS A 165 -21.94 -8.60 -3.88
C HIS A 165 -22.52 -7.61 -4.90
N ARG A 166 -21.81 -6.52 -5.20
CA ARG A 166 -22.23 -5.54 -6.22
C ARG A 166 -22.29 -6.17 -7.61
N TRP A 167 -21.30 -6.97 -7.96
CA TRP A 167 -21.28 -7.67 -9.24
C TRP A 167 -22.45 -8.64 -9.36
N ASN A 168 -22.70 -9.46 -8.34
CA ASN A 168 -23.84 -10.39 -8.31
C ASN A 168 -25.19 -9.66 -8.40
N ALA A 169 -25.35 -8.55 -7.70
CA ALA A 169 -26.59 -7.77 -7.72
C ALA A 169 -26.87 -7.16 -9.11
N LYS A 170 -25.83 -6.79 -9.86
CA LYS A 170 -25.96 -6.24 -11.21
C LYS A 170 -26.35 -7.29 -12.26
N HIS A 171 -25.94 -8.54 -12.08
CA HIS A 171 -26.13 -9.62 -13.08
C HIS A 171 -27.27 -10.58 -12.74
N LYS A 172 -27.89 -10.49 -11.56
CA LYS A 172 -29.13 -11.22 -11.22
C LYS A 172 -30.41 -10.45 -11.60
N SER A 173 -30.29 -9.18 -11.99
CA SER A 173 -31.40 -8.30 -12.39
C SER A 173 -31.52 -8.09 -13.91
N SER A 174 -30.74 -8.86 -14.69
CA SER A 174 -30.83 -8.97 -16.16
C SER A 174 -31.22 -10.40 -16.52
#